data_AF-A0A432XRH5-F1
#
_entry.id   AF-A0A432XRH5-F1
#
_cell.length_a   1.000
_cell.length_b   1.000
_cell.length_c   1.000
_cell.angle_alpha   90.00
_cell.angle_beta   90.00
_cell.angle_gamma   90.00
#
_symmetry.space_group_name_H-M   'P 1'
#
loop_
_entity.id
_entity.type
_entity.pdbx_description
1 polymer ?
#
loop_
_entity_poly.entity_id
_entity_poly.type
_entity_poly.pdbx_seq_one_letter_code
_entity_poly.pdbx_strand_id
1 'polypeptide(L)'
;MRMFYYLKVFFFSFEFAFLVLCLIVYMVSHGFFSQYFPLSSLNDEAIQWVMLFPIGITVWTLKEGVGVLFPSEKKEKVLHEWPDYWKLKIHFDVGISNSIFFTIPCIIVWLLDALSTLVGAWIFAGFAGALSINAFSFYAARISLRSALIRLDDDNNYDNHVK
;
A
#
# COMPACT_ATOMS: atom_id res chain seq x y z
N MET A 1 -5.24 -22.21 10.55
CA MET A 1 -4.92 -22.13 9.10
C MET A 1 -5.03 -20.70 8.54
N ARG A 2 -6.10 -19.93 8.81
CA ARG A 2 -6.24 -18.56 8.29
C ARG A 2 -5.22 -17.55 8.86
N MET A 3 -4.88 -17.61 10.15
CA MET A 3 -3.89 -16.71 10.78
C MET A 3 -2.48 -16.85 10.18
N PHE A 4 -2.06 -18.07 9.82
CA PHE A 4 -0.81 -18.29 9.09
C PHE A 4 -0.83 -17.66 7.68
N TYR A 5 -2.01 -17.58 7.05
CA TYR A 5 -2.15 -16.92 5.77
C TYR A 5 -2.00 -15.40 5.90
N TYR A 6 -2.56 -14.78 6.96
CA TYR A 6 -2.30 -13.36 7.26
C TYR A 6 -0.81 -13.06 7.39
N LEU A 7 -0.08 -13.85 8.19
CA LEU A 7 1.36 -13.68 8.37
C LEU A 7 2.12 -13.89 7.06
N LYS A 8 1.75 -14.91 6.28
CA LYS A 8 2.35 -15.16 4.97
C LYS A 8 2.16 -13.97 4.03
N VAL A 9 0.95 -13.42 3.96
CA VAL A 9 0.65 -12.27 3.10
C VAL A 9 1.43 -11.04 3.55
N PHE A 10 1.58 -10.82 4.85
CA PHE A 10 2.34 -9.70 5.38
C PHE A 10 3.85 -9.82 5.10
N PHE A 11 4.46 -10.98 5.37
CA PHE A 11 5.91 -11.15 5.24
C PHE A 11 6.38 -11.42 3.80
N PHE A 12 5.56 -12.08 2.98
CA PHE A 12 5.84 -12.33 1.57
C PHE A 12 5.08 -11.34 0.69
N SER A 13 5.30 -10.05 0.96
CA SER A 13 4.70 -8.92 0.25
C SER A 13 5.78 -8.06 -0.41
N PHE A 14 5.41 -7.33 -1.47
CA PHE A 14 6.34 -6.42 -2.15
C PHE A 14 6.73 -5.25 -1.26
N GLU A 15 5.81 -4.80 -0.40
CA GLU A 15 6.04 -3.74 0.58
C GLU A 15 7.09 -4.17 1.62
N PHE A 16 6.97 -5.39 2.17
CA PHE A 16 7.94 -5.90 3.14
C PHE A 16 9.31 -6.13 2.49
N ALA A 17 9.34 -6.69 1.27
CA ALA A 17 10.57 -6.83 0.51
C ALA A 17 11.25 -5.48 0.24
N PHE A 18 10.47 -4.44 -0.08
CA PHE A 18 10.98 -3.09 -0.26
C PHE A 18 11.57 -2.51 1.03
N LEU A 19 10.89 -2.69 2.17
CA LEU A 19 11.43 -2.23 3.47
C LEU A 19 12.73 -2.94 3.84
N VAL A 20 12.82 -4.26 3.61
CA VAL A 20 14.06 -5.02 3.82
C VAL A 20 15.16 -4.52 2.88
N LEU A 21 14.83 -4.23 1.61
CA LEU A 21 15.78 -3.64 0.67
C LEU A 21 16.25 -2.26 1.15
N CYS A 22 15.34 -1.38 1.58
CA CYS A 22 15.70 -0.07 2.15
C CYS A 22 16.62 -0.20 3.35
N LEU A 23 16.41 -1.19 4.22
CA LEU A 23 17.27 -1.47 5.37
C LEU A 23 18.67 -1.97 4.92
N ILE A 24 18.73 -2.91 3.98
CA ILE A 24 20.00 -3.41 3.45
C ILE A 24 20.80 -2.29 2.80
N VAL A 25 20.15 -1.49 1.95
CA VAL A 25 20.78 -0.34 1.30
C VAL A 25 21.30 0.62 2.37
N TYR A 26 20.50 0.96 3.38
CA TYR A 26 20.95 1.80 4.49
C TYR A 26 22.20 1.25 5.16
N MET A 27 22.21 -0.02 5.58
CA MET A 27 23.35 -0.62 6.29
C MET A 27 24.64 -0.59 5.45
N VAL A 28 24.55 -0.81 4.15
CA VAL A 28 25.72 -0.85 3.26
C VAL A 28 26.21 0.55 2.87
N SER A 29 25.30 1.51 2.71
CA SER A 29 25.60 2.83 2.14
C SER A 29 25.53 3.99 3.14
N HIS A 30 25.22 3.73 4.41
CA HIS A 30 25.10 4.77 5.44
C HIS A 30 26.34 5.67 5.50
N GLY A 31 27.54 5.08 5.53
CA GLY A 31 28.78 5.86 5.60
C GLY A 31 28.96 6.79 4.40
N PHE A 32 28.55 6.35 3.21
CA PHE A 32 28.55 7.19 2.01
C PHE A 32 27.53 8.32 2.13
N PHE A 33 26.27 8.01 2.41
CA PHE A 33 25.22 9.04 2.51
C PHE A 33 25.45 10.04 3.65
N SER A 34 26.01 9.61 4.77
CA SER A 34 26.30 10.49 5.92
C SER A 34 27.28 11.61 5.60
N GLN A 35 28.13 11.43 4.58
CA GLN A 35 29.07 12.46 4.15
C GLN A 35 28.39 13.55 3.31
N TYR A 36 27.21 13.27 2.75
CA TYR A 36 26.50 14.15 1.83
C TYR A 36 25.15 14.66 2.37
N PHE A 37 24.69 14.19 3.54
CA PHE A 37 23.34 14.43 4.06
C PHE A 37 23.32 15.18 5.41
N PRO A 38 22.69 16.37 5.51
CA PRO A 38 22.73 17.50 4.57
C PRO A 38 23.74 18.57 5.05
N LEU A 39 24.64 18.99 4.16
CA LEU A 39 25.47 20.21 4.29
C LEU A 39 24.78 21.45 3.68
N SER A 40 23.56 21.31 3.14
CA SER A 40 22.80 22.38 2.51
C SER A 40 21.29 22.22 2.74
N SER A 41 20.66 23.34 3.09
CA SER A 41 19.29 23.55 3.57
C SER A 41 18.21 22.71 2.88
N LEU A 42 17.59 21.79 3.61
CA LEU A 42 16.24 21.34 3.26
C LEU A 42 15.30 22.55 3.37
N ASN A 43 14.32 22.64 2.47
CA ASN A 43 13.33 23.71 2.53
C ASN A 43 12.38 23.42 3.70
N ASP A 44 12.43 24.26 4.74
CA ASP A 44 11.59 24.16 5.93
C ASP A 44 10.09 24.12 5.60
N GLU A 45 9.67 24.86 4.57
CA GLU A 45 8.28 24.85 4.11
C GLU A 45 7.90 23.49 3.51
N ALA A 46 8.79 22.86 2.75
CA ALA A 46 8.54 21.52 2.20
C ALA A 46 8.45 20.45 3.29
N ILE A 47 9.27 20.56 4.35
CA ILE A 47 9.23 19.66 5.51
C ILE A 47 7.88 19.74 6.23
N GLN A 48 7.31 20.95 6.37
CA GLN A 48 6.00 21.12 7.02
C GLN A 48 4.89 20.36 6.29
N TRP A 49 4.93 20.33 4.95
CA TRP A 49 3.87 19.73 4.14
C TRP A 49 4.13 18.27 3.74
N VAL A 50 5.35 17.75 3.92
CA VAL A 50 5.72 16.40 3.44
C VAL A 50 4.83 15.30 4.03
N MET A 51 4.31 15.49 5.24
CA MET A 51 3.43 14.52 5.91
C MET A 51 2.07 14.35 5.22
N LEU A 52 1.63 15.34 4.43
CA LEU A 52 0.42 15.22 3.61
C LEU A 52 0.52 14.08 2.59
N PHE A 53 1.73 13.74 2.13
CA PHE A 53 1.92 12.64 1.20
C PHE A 53 1.52 11.28 1.80
N PRO A 54 2.15 10.79 2.90
CA PRO A 54 1.76 9.53 3.49
C PRO A 54 0.33 9.54 4.07
N ILE A 55 -0.14 10.64 4.66
CA ILE A 55 -1.53 10.74 5.12
C ILE A 55 -2.49 10.62 3.93
N GLY A 56 -2.23 11.38 2.86
CA GLY A 56 -3.06 11.40 1.67
C GLY A 56 -3.18 10.04 1.01
N ILE A 57 -2.07 9.31 0.89
CA ILE A 57 -2.09 7.93 0.38
C ILE A 57 -2.94 7.03 1.27
N THR A 58 -2.75 7.07 2.58
CA THR A 58 -3.51 6.22 3.51
C THR A 58 -5.01 6.51 3.46
N VAL A 59 -5.40 7.78 3.47
CA VAL A 59 -6.81 8.19 3.34
C VAL A 59 -7.37 7.74 1.99
N TRP A 60 -6.62 7.90 0.91
CA TRP A 60 -7.03 7.46 -0.42
C TRP A 60 -7.21 5.93 -0.46
N THR A 61 -6.27 5.16 0.08
CA THR A 61 -6.35 3.69 0.13
C THR A 61 -7.53 3.23 0.97
N LEU A 62 -7.81 3.87 2.11
CA LEU A 62 -8.98 3.55 2.94
C LEU A 62 -10.29 3.82 2.19
N LYS A 63 -10.38 4.96 1.49
CA LYS A 63 -11.58 5.35 0.74
C LYS A 63 -11.80 4.46 -0.48
N GLU A 64 -10.80 4.36 -1.35
CA GLU A 64 -10.92 3.66 -2.63
C GLU A 64 -10.77 2.15 -2.51
N GLY A 65 -10.11 1.68 -1.44
CA GLY A 65 -9.95 0.26 -1.15
C GLY A 65 -11.30 -0.44 -1.00
N VAL A 66 -12.32 0.20 -0.41
CA VAL A 66 -13.66 -0.39 -0.27
C VAL A 66 -14.20 -0.87 -1.62
N GLY A 67 -13.88 -0.18 -2.72
CA GLY A 67 -14.29 -0.55 -4.07
C GLY A 67 -13.66 -1.85 -4.61
N VAL A 68 -12.68 -2.43 -3.91
CA VAL A 68 -12.11 -3.76 -4.22
C VAL A 68 -13.00 -4.87 -3.67
N LEU A 69 -13.56 -4.70 -2.46
CA LEU A 69 -14.49 -5.67 -1.86
C LEU A 69 -15.93 -5.48 -2.34
N PHE A 70 -16.29 -4.23 -2.66
CA PHE A 70 -17.65 -3.84 -3.02
C PHE A 70 -17.65 -3.06 -4.35
N PRO A 71 -17.47 -3.74 -5.49
CA PRO A 71 -17.34 -3.10 -6.80
C PRO A 71 -18.67 -2.51 -7.32
N SER A 72 -19.83 -3.09 -6.97
CA SER A 72 -21.20 -2.56 -7.17
C SER A 72 -22.27 -3.53 -6.61
N GLU A 73 -23.47 -3.02 -6.28
CA GLU A 73 -24.58 -3.83 -5.70
C GLU A 73 -24.95 -5.05 -6.56
N LYS A 74 -24.92 -4.94 -7.89
CA LYS A 74 -25.27 -6.05 -8.80
C LYS A 74 -24.17 -7.10 -8.93
N LYS A 75 -22.89 -6.70 -8.79
CA LYS A 75 -21.71 -7.57 -9.00
C LYS A 75 -21.13 -8.10 -7.70
N GLU A 76 -21.62 -7.59 -6.57
CA GLU A 76 -21.19 -7.97 -5.22
C GLU A 76 -21.50 -9.43 -4.90
N LYS A 77 -22.69 -9.92 -5.27
CA LYS A 77 -23.11 -11.30 -4.99
C LYS A 77 -22.17 -12.32 -5.65
N VAL A 78 -21.82 -12.11 -6.92
CA VAL A 78 -20.90 -12.97 -7.67
C VAL A 78 -19.52 -13.01 -7.03
N LEU A 79 -19.03 -11.86 -6.55
CA LEU A 79 -17.73 -11.77 -5.90
C LEU A 79 -17.69 -12.49 -4.54
N HIS A 80 -18.75 -12.36 -3.74
CA HIS A 80 -18.85 -12.98 -2.42
C HIS A 80 -19.11 -14.50 -2.48
N GLU A 81 -19.71 -14.98 -3.57
CA GLU A 81 -19.90 -16.41 -3.84
C GLU A 81 -18.62 -17.08 -4.39
N TRP A 82 -17.58 -16.31 -4.76
CA TRP A 82 -16.33 -16.88 -5.25
C TRP A 82 -15.65 -17.73 -4.15
N PRO A 83 -15.37 -19.02 -4.38
CA PRO A 83 -14.72 -19.91 -3.40
C PRO A 83 -13.45 -19.36 -2.72
N ASP A 84 -12.71 -18.49 -3.42
CA ASP A 84 -11.46 -17.90 -2.92
C ASP A 84 -11.60 -16.44 -2.46
N TYR A 85 -12.82 -15.91 -2.33
CA TYR A 85 -13.10 -14.56 -1.82
C TYR A 85 -12.39 -14.29 -0.49
N TRP A 86 -12.33 -15.29 0.40
CA TRP A 86 -11.67 -15.16 1.69
C TRP A 86 -10.18 -14.80 1.57
N LYS A 87 -9.48 -15.25 0.51
CA LYS A 87 -8.08 -14.85 0.27
C LYS A 87 -8.00 -13.38 -0.10
N LEU A 88 -8.87 -12.92 -1.01
CA LEU A 88 -8.96 -11.52 -1.42
C LEU A 88 -9.23 -10.61 -0.22
N LYS A 89 -10.17 -11.01 0.66
CA LYS A 89 -10.47 -10.29 1.89
C LYS A 89 -9.26 -10.21 2.83
N ILE A 90 -8.48 -11.28 2.97
CA ILE A 90 -7.25 -11.23 3.79
C ILE A 90 -6.22 -10.28 3.20
N HIS A 91 -5.97 -10.33 1.88
CA HIS A 91 -5.06 -9.39 1.21
C HIS A 91 -5.51 -7.94 1.38
N PHE A 92 -6.82 -7.69 1.29
CA PHE A 92 -7.41 -6.39 1.58
C PHE A 92 -7.15 -5.95 3.03
N ASP A 93 -7.51 -6.78 4.01
CA ASP A 93 -7.36 -6.47 5.44
C ASP A 93 -5.89 -6.20 5.80
N VAL A 94 -4.94 -6.99 5.25
CA VAL A 94 -3.49 -6.77 5.44
C VAL A 94 -3.04 -5.48 4.77
N GLY A 95 -3.46 -5.21 3.53
CA GLY A 95 -3.12 -3.98 2.82
C GLY A 95 -3.59 -2.72 3.57
N ILE A 96 -4.82 -2.73 4.09
CA ILE A 96 -5.34 -1.61 4.90
C ILE A 96 -4.52 -1.44 6.20
N SER A 97 -4.23 -2.55 6.87
CA SER A 97 -3.40 -2.54 8.08
C SER A 97 -2.00 -1.98 7.80
N ASN A 98 -1.39 -2.38 6.68
CA ASN A 98 -0.09 -1.87 6.23
C ASN A 98 -0.12 -0.36 5.98
N SER A 99 -1.20 0.17 5.38
CA SER A 99 -1.30 1.62 5.18
C SER A 99 -1.25 2.39 6.50
N ILE A 100 -1.96 1.89 7.52
CA ILE A 100 -1.94 2.48 8.86
C ILE A 100 -0.55 2.33 9.49
N PHE A 101 0.01 1.12 9.50
CA PHE A 101 1.29 0.84 10.15
C PHE A 101 2.46 1.57 9.50
N PHE A 102 2.51 1.70 8.18
CA PHE A 102 3.59 2.40 7.49
C PHE A 102 3.48 3.93 7.61
N THR A 103 2.28 4.45 7.89
CA THR A 103 2.12 5.89 8.15
C THR A 103 2.70 6.30 9.51
N ILE A 104 2.65 5.41 10.52
CA ILE A 104 3.09 5.73 11.89
C ILE A 104 4.57 6.17 11.96
N PRO A 105 5.55 5.43 11.40
CA PRO A 105 6.94 5.87 11.36
C PRO A 105 7.12 7.23 10.66
N CYS A 106 6.37 7.49 9.59
CA CYS A 106 6.41 8.80 8.91
C CYS A 106 5.94 9.93 9.82
N ILE A 107 4.84 9.73 10.57
CA ILE A 107 4.35 10.68 11.57
C ILE A 107 5.41 10.91 12.65
N ILE A 108 5.98 9.83 13.20
CA ILE A 108 6.96 9.92 14.29
C ILE A 108 8.19 10.72 13.83
N VAL A 109 8.74 10.39 12.66
CA VAL A 109 9.89 11.09 12.09
C VAL A 109 9.58 12.58 11.89
N TRP A 110 8.39 12.90 11.39
CA TRP A 110 7.95 14.28 11.18
C TRP A 110 7.76 15.04 12.50
N LEU A 111 7.09 14.45 13.50
CA LEU A 111 6.84 15.06 14.81
C LEU A 111 8.13 15.32 15.61
N LEU A 112 9.15 14.47 15.42
CA LEU A 112 10.45 14.61 16.08
C LEU A 112 11.42 15.51 15.30
N ASP A 113 10.97 16.16 14.22
CA ASP A 113 11.79 16.96 13.31
C ASP A 113 13.03 16.19 12.78
N ALA A 114 12.93 14.86 12.74
CA ALA A 114 14.03 13.98 12.40
C ALA A 114 14.27 13.87 10.89
N LEU A 115 13.43 14.51 10.07
CA LEU A 115 13.61 14.61 8.61
C LEU A 115 14.90 15.35 8.22
N SER A 116 15.40 16.22 9.11
CA SER A 116 16.69 16.89 8.95
C SER A 116 17.88 15.93 9.10
N THR A 117 17.67 14.77 9.72
CA THR A 117 18.70 13.74 9.92
C THR A 117 18.64 12.70 8.82
N LEU A 118 19.79 12.13 8.45
CA LEU A 118 19.84 11.04 7.46
C LEU A 118 18.98 9.85 7.89
N VAL A 119 19.04 9.47 9.17
CA VAL A 119 18.28 8.35 9.72
C VAL A 119 16.78 8.58 9.55
N GLY A 120 16.28 9.73 10.00
CA GLY A 120 14.86 10.05 9.94
C GLY A 120 14.37 10.18 8.49
N ALA A 121 15.09 10.93 7.65
CA ALA A 121 14.75 11.03 6.23
C ALA A 121 14.70 9.67 5.53
N TRP A 122 15.63 8.76 5.86
CA TRP A 122 15.66 7.43 5.29
C TRP A 122 14.48 6.56 5.75
N ILE A 123 14.15 6.61 7.04
CA ILE A 123 12.95 5.95 7.60
C ILE A 123 11.71 6.48 6.88
N PHE A 124 11.56 7.80 6.79
CA PHE A 124 10.42 8.42 6.12
C PHE A 124 10.32 7.97 4.66
N ALA A 125 11.41 8.03 3.89
CA ALA A 125 11.44 7.62 2.50
C ALA A 125 11.11 6.13 2.32
N GLY A 126 11.66 5.26 3.17
CA GLY A 126 11.40 3.82 3.14
C GLY A 126 9.93 3.49 3.39
N PHE A 127 9.35 4.06 4.45
CA PHE A 127 7.94 3.80 4.79
C PHE A 127 6.95 4.49 3.85
N ALA A 128 7.23 5.72 3.40
CA ALA A 128 6.42 6.39 2.38
C ALA A 128 6.50 5.66 1.02
N GLY A 129 7.66 5.10 0.68
CA GLY A 129 7.83 4.25 -0.51
C GLY A 129 7.05 2.93 -0.41
N ALA A 130 7.14 2.24 0.73
CA ALA A 130 6.36 1.02 0.98
C ALA A 130 4.85 1.28 0.94
N LEU A 131 4.42 2.42 1.49
CA LEU A 131 3.03 2.88 1.42
C LEU A 131 2.57 3.16 -0.01
N SER A 132 3.44 3.72 -0.84
CA SER A 132 3.17 3.95 -2.27
C SER A 132 3.03 2.65 -3.05
N ILE A 133 3.88 1.65 -2.76
CA ILE A 133 3.77 0.30 -3.35
C ILE A 133 2.44 -0.34 -2.96
N ASN A 134 2.06 -0.26 -1.68
CA ASN A 134 0.78 -0.78 -1.21
C ASN A 134 -0.40 -0.12 -1.95
N ALA A 135 -0.40 1.21 -2.06
CA ALA A 135 -1.45 1.94 -2.77
C ALA A 135 -1.53 1.57 -4.25
N PHE A 136 -0.38 1.35 -4.90
CA PHE A 136 -0.33 0.84 -6.26
C PHE A 136 -0.93 -0.57 -6.38
N SER A 137 -0.64 -1.47 -5.42
CA SER A 137 -1.27 -2.80 -5.35
C SER A 137 -2.80 -2.71 -5.27
N PHE A 138 -3.34 -1.80 -4.46
CA PHE A 138 -4.79 -1.54 -4.38
C PHE A 138 -5.36 -1.03 -5.71
N TYR A 139 -4.66 -0.07 -6.33
CA TYR A 139 -5.08 0.48 -7.61
C TYR A 139 -5.15 -0.60 -8.70
N ALA A 140 -4.09 -1.41 -8.82
CA ALA A 140 -4.01 -2.52 -9.76
C ALA A 140 -5.11 -3.56 -9.49
N ALA A 141 -5.29 -3.98 -8.23
CA ALA A 141 -6.32 -4.93 -7.83
C ALA A 141 -7.72 -4.46 -8.22
N ARG A 142 -8.02 -3.17 -8.01
CA ARG A 142 -9.32 -2.58 -8.39
C ARG A 142 -9.56 -2.64 -9.89
N ILE A 143 -8.56 -2.32 -10.72
CA ILE A 143 -8.67 -2.41 -12.19
C ILE A 143 -8.92 -3.86 -12.60
N SER A 144 -8.08 -4.79 -12.14
CA SER A 144 -8.19 -6.21 -12.49
C SER A 144 -9.54 -6.79 -12.10
N LEU A 145 -10.05 -6.44 -10.92
CA LEU A 145 -11.34 -6.90 -10.42
C LEU A 145 -12.49 -6.33 -11.26
N ARG A 146 -12.47 -5.04 -11.60
CA ARG A 146 -13.45 -4.43 -12.50
C ARG A 146 -13.43 -5.08 -13.88
N SER A 147 -12.25 -5.31 -14.46
CA SER A 147 -12.12 -5.97 -15.76
C SER A 147 -12.65 -7.40 -15.74
N ALA A 148 -12.36 -8.18 -14.69
CA ALA A 148 -12.86 -9.55 -14.54
C ALA A 148 -14.40 -9.58 -14.43
N LEU A 149 -14.97 -8.66 -13.65
CA LEU A 149 -16.42 -8.56 -13.45
C LEU A 149 -17.18 -8.02 -14.66
N ILE A 150 -16.53 -7.30 -15.59
CA ILE A 150 -17.12 -6.93 -16.87
C ILE A 150 -17.18 -8.15 -17.79
N ARG A 151 -16.08 -8.90 -17.92
CA ARG A 151 -16.04 -10.11 -18.75
C ARG A 151 -17.10 -11.15 -18.35
N LEU A 152 -17.25 -11.39 -17.04
CA LEU A 152 -18.27 -12.32 -16.53
C LEU A 152 -19.71 -11.86 -16.82
N ASP A 153 -19.94 -10.55 -16.93
CA ASP A 153 -21.25 -9.98 -17.25
C ASP A 153 -21.57 -10.17 -18.73
N ASP A 154 -20.58 -9.93 -19.60
CA ASP A 154 -20.68 -10.13 -21.05
C ASP A 154 -20.93 -11.62 -21.40
N ASP A 155 -20.20 -12.55 -20.77
CA ASP A 155 -20.37 -14.00 -20.97
C ASP A 155 -21.78 -14.47 -20.56
N ASN A 156 -22.26 -14.03 -19.39
CA ASN A 156 -23.61 -14.37 -18.91
C ASN A 156 -24.71 -13.81 -19.82
N ASN A 157 -24.51 -12.63 -20.40
CA ASN A 157 -25.48 -12.04 -21.32
C ASN A 157 -25.51 -12.79 -22.65
N TYR A 158 -24.35 -13.22 -23.17
CA TYR A 158 -24.26 -14.07 -24.36
C TYR A 158 -25.01 -15.40 -24.19
N ASP A 159 -24.80 -16.12 -23.09
CA ASP A 159 -25.47 -17.40 -22.83
C ASP A 159 -27.00 -17.28 -22.72
N ASN A 160 -27.50 -16.14 -22.21
CA ASN A 160 -28.94 -15.87 -22.12
C ASN A 160 -29.58 -15.53 -23.47
N HIS A 161 -28.81 -15.09 -24.47
CA HIS A 161 -29.30 -14.81 -25.82
C HIS A 161 -29.29 -16.03 -26.76
N VAL A 162 -28.58 -17.10 -26.39
CA VAL A 162 -28.44 -18.33 -27.19
C VAL A 162 -29.46 -19.41 -26.79
N LYS A 163 -30.15 -19.26 -25.65
CA LYS A 163 -31.24 -20.14 -25.19
C LYS A 163 -32.61 -19.63 -25.61
#